data_AF-A0A227J2D2-F1
#
_entry.id   AF-A0A227J2D2-F1
#
_cell.length_a   1.000
_cell.length_b   1.000
_cell.length_c   1.000
_cell.angle_alpha   90.00
_cell.angle_beta   90.00
_cell.angle_gamma   90.00
#
_symmetry.space_group_name_H-M   'P 1'
#
loop_
_entity.id
_entity.type
_entity.pdbx_description
1 polymer ?
#
loop_
_entity_poly.entity_id
_entity_poly.type
_entity_poly.pdbx_seq_one_letter_code
_entity_poly.pdbx_strand_id
1 'polypeptide(L)'
;RQMLYTGHKHTGPSAVRYPRGSGMGTEIEKEFTALEIGKGRVVRKGEKVAILSFGTFLPNALEAAKNLNATVADMRFVKPLDEALIRQLADEHDVLVTLEEN
;
A
#
# COMPACT_ATOMS: atom_id res chain seq x y z
N ARG A 1 -7.58 -6.98 -8.49
CA ARG A 1 -9.05 -7.16 -8.54
C ARG A 1 -9.71 -7.11 -7.16
N GLN A 2 -9.02 -7.51 -6.09
CA GLN A 2 -9.60 -7.53 -4.74
C GLN A 2 -10.13 -6.17 -4.23
N MET A 3 -9.51 -5.04 -4.58
CA MET A 3 -10.03 -3.71 -4.19
C MET A 3 -11.40 -3.38 -4.80
N LEU A 4 -11.63 -3.70 -6.07
CA LEU A 4 -12.94 -3.51 -6.71
C LEU A 4 -14.01 -4.39 -6.04
N TYR A 5 -13.66 -5.63 -5.73
CA TYR A 5 -14.55 -6.54 -5.00
C TYR A 5 -14.85 -6.03 -3.59
N THR A 6 -13.84 -5.53 -2.88
CA THR A 6 -13.99 -4.92 -1.55
C THR A 6 -14.93 -3.72 -1.59
N GLY A 7 -14.74 -2.81 -2.57
CA GLY A 7 -15.62 -1.66 -2.79
C GLY A 7 -17.06 -2.06 -3.14
N HIS A 8 -17.25 -3.12 -3.92
CA HIS A 8 -18.59 -3.66 -4.25
C HIS A 8 -19.31 -4.24 -3.02
N LYS A 9 -18.57 -4.81 -2.06
CA LYS A 9 -19.12 -5.33 -0.80
C LYS A 9 -19.31 -4.27 0.28
N HIS A 10 -18.70 -3.10 0.13
CA HIS A 10 -18.80 -2.01 1.11
C HIS A 10 -20.18 -1.35 1.09
N THR A 11 -20.71 -1.03 2.27
CA THR A 11 -21.93 -0.23 2.41
C THR A 11 -21.57 1.25 2.45
N GLY A 12 -21.69 1.92 1.31
CA GLY A 12 -21.36 3.33 1.17
C GLY A 12 -20.59 3.62 -0.12
N PRO A 13 -20.28 4.90 -0.40
CA PRO A 13 -19.47 5.27 -1.55
C PRO A 13 -18.05 4.72 -1.39
N SER A 14 -17.49 4.18 -2.49
CA SER A 14 -16.10 3.74 -2.55
C SER A 14 -15.45 4.16 -3.87
N ALA A 15 -14.13 4.34 -3.85
CA ALA A 15 -13.35 4.73 -5.02
C ALA A 15 -12.10 3.85 -5.14
N VAL A 16 -11.81 3.39 -6.35
CA VAL A 16 -10.59 2.65 -6.69
C VAL A 16 -9.93 3.37 -7.86
N ARG A 17 -8.74 3.91 -7.64
CA ARG A 17 -7.93 4.60 -8.66
C ARG A 17 -6.80 3.69 -9.12
N TYR A 18 -6.51 3.73 -10.42
CA TYR A 18 -5.36 3.12 -11.05
C TYR A 18 -4.93 4.01 -12.23
N PRO A 19 -3.62 4.15 -12.52
CA PRO A 19 -3.16 5.00 -13.61
C PRO A 19 -3.47 4.37 -14.97
N ARG A 20 -3.32 5.16 -16.02
CA ARG A 20 -3.30 4.64 -17.39
C ARG A 20 -2.02 3.84 -17.60
N GLY A 21 -2.12 2.59 -18.03
CA GLY A 21 -0.97 1.75 -18.34
C GLY A 21 -1.25 0.27 -18.17
N SER A 22 -0.19 -0.53 -18.31
CA SER A 22 -0.23 -1.97 -18.07
C SER A 22 0.04 -2.28 -16.60
N GLY A 23 -0.63 -3.30 -16.06
CA GLY A 23 -0.26 -3.86 -14.76
C GLY A 23 1.06 -4.64 -14.82
N MET A 24 1.59 -5.01 -13.66
CA MET A 24 2.86 -5.74 -13.51
C MET A 24 2.83 -7.22 -13.97
N GLY A 25 1.74 -7.67 -14.62
CA GLY A 25 1.61 -9.06 -15.07
C GLY A 25 1.51 -10.09 -13.94
N THR A 26 1.13 -9.68 -12.72
CA THR A 26 0.98 -10.58 -11.57
C THR A 26 -0.11 -11.62 -11.82
N GLU A 27 0.05 -12.83 -11.26
CA GLU A 27 -0.98 -13.86 -11.32
C GLU A 27 -2.33 -13.33 -10.81
N ILE A 28 -3.39 -13.61 -11.57
CA ILE A 28 -4.73 -13.20 -11.20
C ILE A 28 -5.32 -14.27 -10.28
N GLU A 29 -5.49 -13.92 -9.01
CA GLU A 29 -6.25 -14.76 -8.07
C GLU A 29 -7.66 -14.99 -8.58
N LYS A 30 -8.07 -16.26 -8.63
CA LYS A 30 -9.41 -16.67 -9.08
C LYS A 30 -10.48 -16.38 -8.04
N GLU A 31 -10.12 -16.50 -6.77
CA GLU A 31 -11.03 -16.25 -5.65
C GLU A 31 -11.11 -14.77 -5.33
N PHE A 32 -12.32 -14.29 -5.06
CA PHE A 32 -12.56 -12.92 -4.63
C PHE A 32 -12.58 -12.85 -3.12
N THR A 33 -11.56 -12.21 -2.55
CA THR A 33 -11.39 -12.06 -1.11
C THR A 33 -11.46 -10.57 -0.78
N ALA A 34 -12.46 -10.21 0.03
CA ALA A 34 -12.59 -8.84 0.51
C ALA A 34 -11.40 -8.51 1.41
N LEU A 35 -10.78 -7.36 1.15
CA LEU A 35 -9.71 -6.84 2.00
C LEU A 35 -10.33 -6.14 3.21
N GLU A 36 -9.65 -6.23 4.34
CA GLU A 36 -9.99 -5.40 5.50
C GLU A 36 -9.78 -3.92 5.14
N ILE A 37 -10.86 -3.13 5.22
CA ILE A 37 -10.86 -1.72 4.83
C ILE A 37 -9.98 -0.93 5.80
N GLY A 38 -9.10 -0.11 5.25
CA GLY A 38 -8.20 0.74 6.05
C GLY A 38 -7.00 0.00 6.61
N LYS A 39 -6.65 -1.17 6.07
CA LYS A 39 -5.45 -1.90 6.46
C LYS A 39 -4.37 -1.87 5.40
N GLY A 40 -3.18 -1.44 5.79
CA GLY A 40 -1.95 -1.56 5.01
C GLY A 40 -1.29 -2.93 5.21
N ARG A 41 -0.11 -3.11 4.63
CA ARG A 41 0.77 -4.25 4.92
C ARG A 41 2.23 -3.86 4.73
N VAL A 42 3.10 -4.35 5.61
CA VAL A 42 4.55 -4.28 5.41
C VAL A 42 4.97 -5.34 4.40
N VAL A 43 5.59 -4.91 3.29
CA VAL A 43 6.05 -5.80 2.21
C VAL A 43 7.57 -6.00 2.21
N ARG A 44 8.31 -5.11 2.87
CA ARG A 44 9.75 -5.23 3.11
C ARG A 44 10.07 -4.63 4.47
N LYS A 45 10.87 -5.32 5.28
CA LYS A 45 11.43 -4.77 6.52
C LYS A 45 12.82 -4.19 6.27
N GLY A 46 13.11 -3.08 6.93
CA GLY A 46 14.38 -2.38 6.91
C GLY A 46 14.58 -1.63 8.23
N GLU A 47 15.34 -0.54 8.19
CA GLU A 47 15.67 0.27 9.36
C GLU A 47 15.73 1.76 8.99
N LYS A 48 15.61 2.65 9.99
CA LYS A 48 15.71 4.13 9.92
C LYS A 48 14.68 4.85 9.05
N VAL A 49 14.37 4.35 7.87
CA VAL A 49 13.41 4.95 6.93
C VAL A 49 12.27 3.97 6.68
N ALA A 50 11.03 4.44 6.77
CA ALA A 50 9.86 3.71 6.31
C ALA A 50 9.16 4.45 5.16
N ILE A 51 8.99 3.74 4.04
CA ILE A 51 8.32 4.23 2.84
C ILE A 51 6.87 3.74 2.85
N LEU A 52 5.93 4.67 2.85
CA LEU A 52 4.49 4.44 2.78
C LEU A 52 4.04 4.65 1.33
N SER A 53 3.86 3.55 0.59
CA SER A 53 3.51 3.58 -0.82
C SER A 53 2.00 3.48 -1.04
N PHE A 54 1.47 4.36 -1.89
CA PHE A 54 0.08 4.38 -2.31
C PHE A 54 -0.03 4.14 -3.82
N GLY A 55 -0.44 2.93 -4.20
CA GLY A 55 -0.69 2.58 -5.60
C GLY A 55 0.56 2.11 -6.36
N THR A 56 0.75 2.63 -7.57
CA THR A 56 1.63 2.06 -8.60
C THR A 56 3.12 2.26 -8.39
N PHE A 57 3.54 3.15 -7.50
CA PHE A 57 4.96 3.31 -7.17
C PHE A 57 5.54 2.24 -6.25
N LEU A 58 4.75 1.23 -5.84
CA LEU A 58 5.23 0.16 -4.97
C LEU A 58 6.51 -0.55 -5.50
N PRO A 59 6.65 -0.88 -6.79
CA PRO A 59 7.88 -1.46 -7.32
C PRO A 59 9.08 -0.50 -7.21
N ASN A 60 8.89 0.78 -7.49
CA ASN A 60 9.92 1.81 -7.34
C ASN A 60 10.34 1.99 -5.87
N ALA A 61 9.36 1.95 -4.95
CA ALA A 61 9.61 1.99 -3.51
C ALA A 61 10.47 0.80 -3.07
N LEU A 62 10.15 -0.41 -3.54
CA LEU A 62 10.92 -1.62 -3.26
C LEU A 62 12.33 -1.56 -3.83
N GLU A 63 12.51 -0.98 -5.02
CA GLU A 63 13.83 -0.78 -5.62
C GLU A 63 14.68 0.21 -4.80
N ALA A 64 14.13 1.38 -4.49
CA ALA A 64 14.82 2.38 -3.66
C ALA A 64 15.17 1.84 -2.27
N ALA A 65 14.26 1.05 -1.67
CA ALA A 65 14.47 0.45 -0.37
C ALA A 65 15.63 -0.56 -0.31
N LYS A 66 16.04 -1.16 -1.45
CA LYS A 66 17.25 -2.00 -1.49
C LYS A 66 18.51 -1.19 -1.21
N ASN A 67 18.61 0.02 -1.75
CA ASN A 67 19.77 0.90 -1.60
C ASN A 67 19.78 1.60 -0.24
N LEU A 68 18.60 1.93 0.30
CA LEU A 68 18.44 2.66 1.56
C LEU A 68 18.30 1.75 2.79
N ASN A 69 18.17 0.44 2.58
CA ASN A 69 17.71 -0.51 3.59
C ASN A 69 16.40 -0.09 4.29
N ALA A 70 15.46 0.51 3.55
CA ALA A 70 14.22 1.06 4.12
C ALA A 70 13.11 0.02 4.30
N THR A 71 12.27 0.18 5.33
CA THR A 71 10.98 -0.52 5.40
C THR A 71 10.05 0.00 4.31
N VAL A 72 9.24 -0.89 3.72
CA VAL A 72 8.22 -0.51 2.73
C VAL A 72 6.87 -1.05 3.16
N ALA A 73 5.90 -0.16 3.30
CA ALA A 73 4.50 -0.46 3.53
C ALA A 73 3.67 -0.15 2.28
N ASP A 74 2.92 -1.16 1.81
CA ASP A 74 1.86 -0.99 0.82
C ASP A 74 0.59 -0.59 1.58
N MET A 75 0.26 0.70 1.53
CA MET A 75 -0.78 1.27 2.38
C MET A 75 -2.19 0.88 1.94
N ARG A 76 -2.37 0.54 0.65
CA ARG A 76 -3.63 0.10 0.01
C ARG A 76 -4.82 1.07 0.06
N PHE A 77 -5.04 1.77 1.16
CA PHE A 77 -6.17 2.65 1.40
C PHE A 77 -5.68 4.04 1.80
N VAL A 78 -6.18 5.06 1.12
CA VAL A 78 -6.00 6.48 1.52
C VAL A 78 -7.07 6.90 2.53
N LYS A 79 -8.26 6.29 2.47
CA LYS A 79 -9.34 6.55 3.43
C LYS A 79 -10.19 5.29 3.68
N PRO A 80 -10.39 4.89 4.94
CA PRO A 80 -9.60 5.31 6.11
C PRO A 80 -8.13 4.87 5.99
N LEU A 81 -7.22 5.59 6.66
CA LEU A 81 -5.82 5.19 6.77
C LEU A 81 -5.64 4.13 7.85
N ASP A 82 -4.58 3.32 7.74
CA ASP A 82 -4.17 2.41 8.80
C ASP A 82 -3.35 3.15 9.87
N GLU A 83 -4.03 3.89 10.75
CA GLU A 83 -3.38 4.70 11.78
C GLU A 83 -2.48 3.87 12.70
N ALA A 84 -2.86 2.62 13.01
CA ALA A 84 -2.07 1.73 13.85
C ALA A 84 -0.73 1.40 13.19
N LEU A 85 -0.75 1.05 11.90
CA LEU A 85 0.47 0.79 11.14
C LEU A 85 1.34 2.05 11.01
N ILE A 86 0.73 3.21 10.75
CA ILE A 86 1.49 4.46 10.63
C ILE A 86 2.18 4.81 11.95
N ARG A 87 1.49 4.68 13.09
CA ARG A 87 2.07 4.90 14.42
C ARG A 87 3.22 3.94 14.70
N GLN A 88 3.02 2.65 14.44
CA GLN A 88 4.07 1.65 14.58
C GLN A 88 5.32 2.02 13.77
N LEU A 89 5.13 2.38 12.49
CA LEU A 89 6.26 2.75 11.63
C LEU A 89 6.94 4.04 12.09
N ALA A 90 6.17 5.02 12.61
CA ALA A 90 6.71 6.25 13.17
C ALA A 90 7.53 6.01 14.44
N ASP A 91 7.15 5.04 15.26
CA ASP A 91 7.87 4.68 16.49
C ASP A 91 9.15 3.87 16.20
N GLU A 92 9.14 3.05 15.14
CA GLU A 92 10.24 2.16 14.78
C GLU A 92 11.29 2.79 13.83
N HIS A 93 11.02 3.96 13.25
CA HIS A 93 11.85 4.57 12.21
C HIS A 93 12.06 6.07 12.46
N ASP A 94 13.21 6.59 12.02
CA ASP A 94 13.57 8.01 12.17
C ASP A 94 12.76 8.91 11.22
N VAL A 95 12.42 8.40 10.02
CA VAL A 95 11.75 9.17 8.98
C VAL A 95 10.70 8.33 8.26
N LEU A 96 9.53 8.94 8.06
CA LEU A 96 8.49 8.44 7.15
C LEU A 96 8.54 9.17 5.82
N VAL A 97 8.43 8.42 4.71
CA VAL A 97 8.36 8.96 3.35
C VAL A 97 7.09 8.45 2.69
N THR A 98 6.20 9.33 2.25
CA THR A 98 5.02 8.95 1.48
C THR A 98 5.33 9.00 -0.02
N LEU A 99 4.86 7.99 -0.76
CA LEU A 99 4.94 7.94 -2.22
C LEU A 99 3.55 7.76 -2.81
N GLU A 100 3.09 8.75 -3.56
CA GLU A 100 1.78 8.76 -4.20
C GLU A 100 1.84 9.39 -5.60
N GLU A 101 0.96 8.95 -6.48
CA GLU A 101 0.66 9.60 -7.77
C GLU A 101 -0.76 10.13 -7.69
N ASN A 102 -0.92 11.40 -7.31
CA ASN A 102 -2.20 11.99 -6.94
C ASN A 102 -2.61 13.15 -7.84
#